data_AF-A0A1B2EF28-F1
#
_entry.id   AF-A0A1B2EF28-F1
#
_cell.length_a   1.000
_cell.length_b   1.000
_cell.length_c   1.000
_cell.angle_alpha   90.00
_cell.angle_beta   90.00
_cell.angle_gamma   90.00
#
_symmetry.space_group_name_H-M   'P 1'
#
loop_
_entity.id
_entity.type
_entity.pdbx_description
1 polymer ?
#
loop_
_entity_poly.entity_id
_entity_poly.type
_entity_poly.pdbx_seq_one_letter_code
_entity_poly.pdbx_strand_id
1 'polypeptide(L)' 'MNYQIELVARAFYDAEYDDGSWEFEAEYIKQEYREYASNAIDLLHEDIGVLLVALEGAAVEERPGRSRAAA' A
#
# COMPACT_ATOMS: atom_id res chain seq x y z
N MET A 1 13.53 -10.77 7.66
CA MET A 1 12.33 -10.74 6.81
C MET A 1 11.42 -9.63 7.32
N ASN A 2 10.84 -8.81 6.44
CA ASN A 2 9.91 -7.76 6.85
C ASN A 2 8.60 -8.41 7.32
N TYR A 3 8.21 -8.17 8.58
CA TYR A 3 7.03 -8.77 9.18
C TYR A 3 5.73 -8.41 8.44
N GLN A 4 5.64 -7.22 7.87
CA GLN A 4 4.47 -6.80 7.10
C GLN A 4 4.33 -7.57 5.79
N ILE A 5 5.45 -7.83 5.10
CA ILE A 5 5.46 -8.65 3.88
C ILE A 5 4.98 -10.05 4.20
N GLU A 6 5.43 -10.65 5.30
CA GLU A 6 5.00 -12.02 5.67
C GLU A 6 3.51 -12.12 5.98
N LEU A 7 2.95 -11.12 6.69
CA LEU A 7 1.52 -11.08 6.99
C LEU A 7 0.67 -10.97 5.72
N VAL A 8 1.07 -10.08 4.79
CA VAL A 8 0.33 -9.89 3.53
C VAL A 8 0.49 -11.11 2.62
N ALA A 9 1.68 -11.71 2.55
CA ALA A 9 1.94 -12.92 1.79
C ALA A 9 1.05 -14.08 2.27
N ARG A 10 0.98 -14.28 3.60
CA ARG A 10 0.09 -15.28 4.20
C ARG A 10 -1.38 -14.99 3.91
N ALA A 11 -1.81 -13.73 4.02
CA ALA A 11 -3.19 -13.36 3.71
C ALA A 11 -3.56 -13.64 2.24
N PHE A 12 -2.64 -13.42 1.30
CA PHE A 12 -2.84 -13.76 -0.10
C PHE A 12 -2.94 -15.28 -0.32
N TYR A 13 -2.04 -16.04 0.30
CA TYR A 13 -2.08 -17.51 0.23
C TYR A 13 -3.37 -18.09 0.85
N ASP A 14 -3.74 -17.64 2.06
CA ASP A 14 -4.94 -18.09 2.76
C ASP A 14 -6.23 -17.72 1.99
N ALA A 15 -6.22 -16.62 1.22
CA ALA A 15 -7.35 -16.24 0.37
C ALA A 15 -7.47 -17.11 -0.91
N GLU A 16 -6.38 -17.70 -1.37
CA GLU A 16 -6.35 -18.56 -2.56
C GLU A 16 -6.56 -20.04 -2.21
N TYR A 17 -6.10 -20.46 -1.03
CA TYR A 17 -6.14 -21.85 -0.58
C TYR A 17 -6.83 -21.98 0.79
N ASP A 18 -8.12 -22.32 0.78
CA ASP A 18 -8.93 -22.52 2.00
C ASP A 18 -8.38 -23.60 2.95
N ASP A 19 -7.73 -24.65 2.41
CA ASP A 19 -7.21 -25.79 3.17
C ASP A 19 -5.67 -25.83 3.22
N GLY A 20 -4.99 -24.82 2.66
CA GLY A 20 -3.53 -24.74 2.61
C GLY A 20 -2.95 -24.36 3.98
N SER A 21 -1.82 -24.96 4.36
CA SER A 21 -1.12 -24.57 5.58
C SER A 21 0.16 -23.82 5.23
N TRP A 22 0.10 -22.48 5.34
CA TRP A 22 1.25 -21.60 5.14
C TRP A 22 2.52 -22.10 5.84
N GLU A 23 2.44 -22.58 7.08
CA GLU A 23 3.63 -23.02 7.82
C GLU A 23 4.37 -24.20 7.15
N PHE A 24 3.65 -25.08 6.45
CA PHE A 24 4.20 -26.29 5.84
C PHE A 24 4.42 -26.17 4.33
N GLU A 25 4.08 -25.01 3.74
CA GLU A 25 4.23 -24.80 2.32
C GLU A 25 5.70 -24.81 1.89
N ALA A 26 5.96 -25.17 0.64
CA ALA A 26 7.29 -25.17 0.07
C ALA A 26 7.88 -23.74 0.05
N GLU A 27 9.16 -23.61 0.40
CA GLU A 27 9.80 -22.30 0.54
C GLU A 27 9.81 -21.47 -0.76
N TYR A 28 9.86 -22.13 -1.92
CA TYR A 28 9.80 -21.43 -3.20
C TYR A 28 8.44 -20.76 -3.43
N ILE A 29 7.34 -21.41 -3.01
CA ILE A 29 6.00 -20.84 -3.07
C ILE A 29 5.90 -19.68 -2.08
N LYS A 30 6.40 -19.85 -0.85
CA LYS A 30 6.41 -18.75 0.13
C LYS A 30 7.15 -17.52 -0.39
N GLN A 31 8.28 -17.74 -1.07
CA GLN A 31 9.06 -16.66 -1.65
C GLN A 31 8.27 -15.91 -2.75
N GLU A 32 7.53 -16.63 -3.60
CA GLU A 32 6.67 -16.04 -4.61
C GLU A 32 5.57 -15.15 -4.00
N TYR A 33 4.86 -15.63 -2.97
CA TYR A 33 3.84 -14.82 -2.27
C TYR A 33 4.43 -13.62 -1.54
N ARG A 34 5.66 -13.71 -1.03
CA ARG A 34 6.37 -12.55 -0.45
C ARG A 34 6.69 -11.50 -1.49
N GLU A 35 7.04 -11.90 -2.71
CA GLU A 35 7.25 -10.98 -3.82
C GLU A 35 5.94 -10.27 -4.22
N TYR A 36 4.83 -11.01 -4.29
CA TYR A 36 3.51 -10.40 -4.51
C TYR A 36 3.13 -9.42 -3.40
N ALA A 37 3.35 -9.80 -2.14
CA ALA A 37 3.09 -8.94 -1.00
C ALA A 37 3.96 -7.67 -1.01
N SER A 38 5.24 -7.77 -1.33
CA SER A 38 6.13 -6.61 -1.46
C SER A 38 5.63 -5.66 -2.53
N ASN A 39 5.34 -6.18 -3.73
CA ASN A 39 4.86 -5.36 -4.85
C ASN A 39 3.53 -4.68 -4.53
N ALA A 40 2.61 -5.38 -3.86
CA ALA A 40 1.33 -4.81 -3.45
C ALA A 40 1.50 -3.67 -2.44
N ILE A 41 2.40 -3.83 -1.46
CA ILE A 41 2.71 -2.78 -0.47
C ILE A 41 3.31 -1.56 -1.17
N ASP A 42 4.25 -1.77 -2.09
CA ASP A 42 4.90 -0.69 -2.84
C ASP A 42 3.90 0.09 -3.69
N LEU A 43 3.00 -0.61 -4.41
CA LEU A 43 1.92 0.00 -5.19
C LEU A 43 0.95 0.80 -4.31
N LEU A 44 0.53 0.25 -3.17
CA LEU A 44 -0.35 0.96 -2.22
C LEU A 44 0.32 2.21 -1.66
N HIS A 45 1.63 2.15 -1.40
CA HIS A 45 2.37 3.32 -0.92
C HIS A 45 2.46 4.41 -1.99
N GLU A 46 2.69 4.02 -3.26
CA GLU A 46 2.67 4.94 -4.40
C GLU A 46 1.31 5.64 -4.53
N ASP A 47 0.22 4.86 -4.52
CA ASP A 47 -1.15 5.39 -4.62
C ASP A 47 -1.50 6.33 -3.46
N ILE A 48 -1.14 5.97 -2.22
CA ILE A 48 -1.31 6.86 -1.06
C ILE A 48 -0.51 8.15 -1.24
N GLY A 49 0.71 8.07 -1.78
CA GLY A 49 1.52 9.23 -2.11
C GLY A 49 0.83 10.18 -3.09
N VAL A 50 0.24 9.64 -4.17
CA VAL A 50 -0.52 10.43 -5.15
C VAL A 50 -1.73 11.10 -4.49
N LEU A 51 -2.48 10.37 -3.66
CA LEU A 51 -3.64 10.92 -2.95
C LEU A 51 -3.25 12.06 -2.00
N LEU A 52 -2.14 11.93 -1.27
CA LEU A 52 -1.65 12.98 -0.37
C LEU A 52 -1.24 14.24 -1.14
N VAL A 53 -0.54 14.09 -2.29
CA VAL A 53 -0.18 15.22 -3.16
C VAL A 53 -1.43 15.92 -3.69
N ALA A 54 -2.45 15.16 -4.11
CA ALA A 54 -3.71 15.73 -4.57
C ALA A 54 -4.43 16.51 -3.46
N LEU A 55 -4.44 15.99 -2.23
CA LEU A 55 -5.04 16.66 -1.07
C LEU A 55 -4.28 17.94 -0.67
N GLU A 56 -2.94 17.92 -0.69
CA GLU A 56 -2.12 19.12 -0.45
C GLU A 56 -2.39 20.20 -1.50
N GLY A 57 -2.48 19.82 -2.78
CA GLY A 57 -2.87 20.73 -3.86
C GLY A 57 -4.24 21.37 -3.64
N ALA A 58 -5.25 20.57 -3.30
CA ALA A 58 -6.59 21.06 -3.00
C ALA A 58 -6.63 21.98 -1.77
N ALA A 59 -5.87 21.65 -0.71
CA ALA A 59 -5.76 22.50 0.49
C ALA A 59 -5.02 23.82 0.22
N VAL A 60 -4.10 23.85 -0.75
CA VAL A 60 -3.42 25.08 -1.21
C VAL A 60 -4.36 25.93 -2.06
N GLU A 61 -5.17 25.33 -2.93
CA GLU A 61 -6.19 26.02 -3.74
C GLU A 61 -7.33 26.58 -2.88
N GLU A 62 -7.69 25.91 -1.79
CA GLU A 62 -8.68 26.39 -0.82
C GLU A 62 -8.19 27.57 0.04
N ARG A 63 -6.90 27.92 0.03
CA ARG A 63 -6.45 29.16 0.69
C ARG A 63 -6.84 30.35 -0.19
N PRO A 64 -7.96 31.05 0.11
CA PRO A 64 -8.31 32.21 -0.69
C PRO A 64 -7.25 33.26 -0.38
N GLY A 65 -6.73 33.89 -1.43
CA GLY A 65 -5.74 34.95 -1.30
C GLY A 65 -6.14 35.98 -0.25
N ARG A 66 -5.60 35.85 0.97
CA ARG A 66 -5.50 36.96 1.92
C ARG A 66 -4.41 37.88 1.38
N SER A 67 -4.74 38.68 0.37
CA SER A 67 -4.40 40.11 0.26
C SER A 67 -4.44 40.62 -1.18
N ARG A 68 -5.35 41.56 -1.43
CA ARG A 68 -5.21 42.88 -2.10
C ARG A 68 -6.52 43.18 -2.86
N ALA A 69 -7.09 44.37 -2.84
CA ALA A 69 -6.83 45.65 -2.18
C ALA A 69 -8.01 46.58 -2.54
N ALA A 70 -8.15 47.68 -1.77
CA ALA A 70 -8.77 48.96 -2.14
C ALA A 70 -10.30 48.96 -2.38
N ALA A 71 -11.09 49.95 -1.96
CA ALA A 71 -10.85 51.31 -1.47
C ALA A 71 -11.97 51.69 -0.49
#